data_AF-A0A8T3LVR9-F1
#
_entry.id   AF-A0A8T3LVR9-F1
#
_cell.length_a   1.000
_cell.length_b   1.000
_cell.length_c   1.000
_cell.angle_alpha   90.00
_cell.angle_beta   90.00
_cell.angle_gamma   90.00
#
_symmetry.space_group_name_H-M   'P 1'
#
loop_
_entity.id
_entity.type
_entity.pdbx_description
1 polymer ?
#
loop_
_entity_poly.entity_id
_entity_poly.type
_entity_poly.pdbx_seq_one_letter_code
_entity_poly.pdbx_strand_id
1 'polypeptide(L)'
;GAELKVSDGTARVRRLSATGFDWLTAPLPVVASVTDQVGEPRYASLKGIMAAKRKPMETWSLADLGMSTDDVSGGALTTVTGTRQPEKKAPTERIENLPPGDAAVKIADWLTARKLI
;
A
#
# COMPACT_ATOMS: atom_id res chain seq x y z
N GLY A 1 -4.25 -7.30 11.95
CA GLY A 1 -3.87 -6.06 11.27
C GLY A 1 -2.48 -5.63 11.72
N ALA A 2 -1.89 -4.70 10.96
CA ALA A 2 -0.70 -3.99 11.39
C ALA A 2 -1.06 -3.01 12.51
N GLU A 3 -0.13 -2.71 13.41
CA GLU A 3 -0.37 -1.88 14.59
C GLU A 3 0.86 -1.02 14.91
N LEU A 4 0.64 0.22 15.34
CA LEU A 4 1.67 1.12 15.85
C LEU A 4 1.18 1.72 17.19
N LYS A 5 1.97 1.51 18.25
CA LYS A 5 1.76 2.11 19.57
C LYS A 5 2.99 2.90 19.98
N VAL A 6 2.76 4.07 20.57
CA VAL A 6 3.84 4.93 21.09
C VAL A 6 3.61 5.14 22.57
N SER A 7 4.62 4.82 23.39
CA SER A 7 4.61 5.00 24.84
C SER A 7 6.04 5.24 25.33
N ASP A 8 6.22 6.15 26.28
CA ASP A 8 7.49 6.36 26.99
C ASP A 8 8.72 6.52 26.07
N GLY A 9 8.58 7.35 25.03
CA GLY A 9 9.68 7.61 24.08
C GLY A 9 10.01 6.42 23.16
N THR A 10 9.16 5.39 23.12
CA THR A 10 9.37 4.16 22.36
C THR A 10 8.19 3.88 21.45
N ALA A 11 8.47 3.48 20.21
CA ALA A 11 7.48 2.98 19.27
C ALA A 11 7.51 1.44 19.27
N ARG A 12 6.34 0.83 19.41
CA ARG A 12 6.11 -0.61 19.25
C ARG A 12 5.24 -0.85 18.01
N VAL A 13 5.74 -1.66 17.09
CA VAL A 13 5.12 -1.91 15.79
C VAL A 13 4.86 -3.40 15.61
N ARG A 14 3.64 -3.74 15.17
CA ARG A 14 3.33 -5.06 14.61
C ARG A 14 3.41 -4.97 13.10
N ARG A 15 4.52 -5.43 12.51
CA ARG A 15 4.75 -5.40 11.07
C ARG A 15 4.28 -6.71 10.44
N LEU A 16 3.49 -6.62 9.37
CA LEU A 16 3.08 -7.80 8.59
C LEU A 16 4.15 -8.17 7.55
N SER A 17 4.35 -9.47 7.35
CA SER A 17 5.21 -10.05 6.32
C SER A 17 4.44 -11.16 5.57
N ALA A 18 5.02 -11.68 4.48
CA ALA A 18 4.37 -12.74 3.69
C ALA A 18 4.11 -14.03 4.49
N THR A 19 4.88 -14.27 5.57
CA THR A 19 4.81 -15.49 6.38
C THR A 19 4.17 -15.27 7.75
N GLY A 20 3.78 -14.05 8.11
CA GLY A 20 3.23 -13.75 9.43
C GLY A 20 3.42 -12.30 9.85
N PHE A 21 3.93 -12.10 11.07
CA PHE A 21 4.17 -10.78 11.62
C PHE A 21 5.35 -10.75 12.60
N ASP A 22 5.96 -9.58 12.71
CA ASP A 22 7.03 -9.30 13.66
C ASP A 22 6.59 -8.21 14.65
N TRP A 23 7.00 -8.36 15.91
CA TRP A 23 6.95 -7.27 16.88
C TRP A 23 8.30 -6.56 16.89
N LEU A 24 8.29 -5.28 16.53
CA LEU A 24 9.46 -4.42 16.49
C LEU A 24 9.31 -3.34 17.56
N THR A 25 10.43 -2.97 18.18
CA THR A 25 10.50 -1.88 19.17
C THR A 25 11.67 -0.98 18.81
N ALA A 26 11.47 0.33 18.81
CA ALA A 26 12.52 1.31 18.55
C ALA A 26 12.33 2.60 19.37
N PRO A 27 13.41 3.23 19.85
CA PRO A 27 13.34 4.53 20.51
C PRO A 27 12.98 5.63 19.49
N LEU A 28 12.27 6.67 19.94
CA LEU A 28 11.97 7.85 19.12
C LEU A 28 13.23 8.73 18.91
N PRO A 29 13.36 9.42 17.76
CA PRO A 29 12.41 9.52 16.65
C PRO A 29 12.43 8.29 15.72
N VAL A 30 11.26 7.93 15.19
CA VAL A 30 11.12 6.84 14.20
C VAL A 30 10.37 7.31 12.97
N VAL A 31 10.72 6.75 11.82
CA VAL A 31 9.95 6.87 10.57
C VAL A 31 9.26 5.53 10.31
N ALA A 32 7.95 5.56 10.08
CA ALA A 32 7.15 4.37 9.82
C ALA A 32 6.23 4.59 8.61
N SER A 33 6.20 3.62 7.70
CA SER A 33 5.19 3.54 6.64
C SER A 33 3.98 2.77 7.14
N VAL A 34 2.78 3.33 6.98
CA VAL A 34 1.52 2.66 7.32
C VAL A 34 0.82 2.16 6.05
N THR A 35 0.20 0.98 6.14
CA THR A 35 -0.64 0.41 5.09
C THR A 35 -2.12 0.54 5.48
N ASP A 36 -3.01 0.21 4.56
CA ASP A 36 -4.46 0.12 4.81
C ASP A 36 -4.85 -0.90 5.88
N GLN A 37 -3.92 -1.77 6.29
CA GLN A 37 -4.09 -2.77 7.34
C GLN A 37 -3.98 -2.19 8.77
N VAL A 38 -3.70 -0.90 8.91
CA VAL A 38 -3.57 -0.19 10.19
C VAL A 38 -4.89 0.53 10.52
N GLY A 39 -5.81 -0.19 11.16
CA GLY A 39 -7.09 0.35 11.61
C GLY A 39 -7.96 0.89 10.46
N GLU A 40 -9.15 1.39 10.79
CA GLU A 40 -10.05 2.02 9.82
C GLU A 40 -10.02 3.54 9.98
N PRO A 41 -9.89 4.31 8.88
CA PRO A 41 -10.03 5.76 8.93
C PRO A 41 -11.40 6.15 9.49
N ARG A 42 -11.42 6.96 10.55
CA ARG A 42 -12.67 7.46 11.12
C ARG A 42 -13.42 8.33 10.11
N TYR A 43 -14.74 8.23 10.10
CA TYR A 43 -15.58 9.15 9.33
C TYR A 43 -15.42 10.60 9.81
N ALA A 44 -15.36 11.52 8.85
CA ALA A 44 -15.35 12.94 9.14
C ALA A 44 -16.76 13.41 9.54
N SER A 45 -16.87 14.14 10.65
CA SER A 45 -18.11 14.82 11.01
C SER A 45 -18.27 16.12 10.24
N LEU A 46 -19.51 16.57 10.01
CA LEU A 46 -19.78 17.87 9.36
C LEU A 46 -19.05 19.03 10.05
N LYS A 47 -19.05 19.04 11.40
CA LYS A 47 -18.30 20.02 12.19
C LYS A 47 -16.80 19.93 11.93
N GLY A 48 -16.25 18.72 11.82
CA GLY A 48 -14.85 18.47 11.49
C GLY A 48 -14.47 18.99 10.10
N ILE A 49 -15.32 18.75 9.10
CA ILE A 49 -15.13 19.24 7.73
C ILE A 49 -15.12 20.77 7.71
N MET A 50 -16.10 21.41 8.36
CA MET A 50 -16.19 22.87 8.43
C MET A 50 -14.99 23.49 9.18
N ALA A 51 -14.53 22.86 10.26
CA ALA A 51 -13.34 23.32 10.99
C ALA A 51 -12.06 23.18 10.15
N ALA A 52 -11.89 22.06 9.44
CA ALA A 52 -10.74 21.84 8.56
C ALA A 52 -10.71 22.86 7.42
N LYS A 53 -11.85 23.14 6.78
CA LYS A 53 -11.97 24.14 5.70
C LYS A 53 -11.58 25.55 6.15
N ARG A 54 -11.79 25.89 7.43
CA ARG A 54 -11.45 27.21 7.99
C ARG A 54 -9.98 27.37 8.37
N LYS A 55 -9.24 26.26 8.54
CA LYS A 55 -7.82 26.35 8.86
C LYS A 55 -7.07 26.93 7.66
N PRO A 56 -6.20 27.93 7.86
CA PRO A 56 -5.32 28.41 6.80
C PRO A 56 -4.50 27.24 6.25
N MET A 57 -4.45 27.11 4.92
CA MET A 57 -3.57 26.16 4.25
C MET A 57 -2.27 26.87 3.92
N GLU A 58 -1.21 26.49 4.62
CA GLU A 58 0.12 27.02 4.36
C GLU A 58 0.74 26.30 3.17
N THR A 59 1.31 27.06 2.24
CA THR A 59 2.01 26.53 1.06
C THR A 59 3.45 27.01 1.14
N TRP A 60 4.39 26.08 1.23
CA TRP A 60 5.81 26.35 1.33
C TRP A 60 6.45 26.26 -0.07
N SER A 61 7.23 27.27 -0.44
CA SER A 61 8.17 27.19 -1.55
C SER A 61 9.50 26.57 -1.11
N LEU A 62 10.37 26.20 -2.05
CA LEU A 62 11.72 25.74 -1.73
C LEU A 62 12.52 26.84 -1.00
N ALA A 63 12.35 28.10 -1.40
CA ALA A 63 13.02 29.23 -0.77
C ALA A 63 12.62 29.41 0.70
N ASP A 64 11.35 29.16 1.04
CA ASP A 64 10.87 29.21 2.44
C ASP A 64 11.53 28.14 3.32
N LEU A 65 12.02 27.06 2.70
CA LEU A 65 12.77 25.98 3.36
C LEU A 65 14.30 26.17 3.28
N GLY A 66 14.77 27.28 2.71
CA GLY A 66 16.19 27.55 2.50
C GLY A 66 16.83 26.68 1.42
N MET A 67 16.04 26.17 0.48
CA MET A 67 16.47 25.29 -0.61
C MET A 67 16.34 25.98 -1.97
N SER A 68 17.15 25.54 -2.93
CA SER A 68 17.11 25.93 -4.34
C SER A 68 16.60 24.78 -5.21
N THR A 69 16.34 25.07 -6.49
CA THR A 69 16.02 24.02 -7.48
C THR A 69 17.17 23.05 -7.68
N ASP A 70 18.41 23.53 -7.55
CA ASP A 70 19.61 22.73 -7.79
C ASP A 70 19.78 21.66 -6.71
N ASP A 71 19.33 21.93 -5.48
CA ASP A 71 19.38 20.99 -4.35
C ASP A 71 18.47 19.75 -4.54
N VAL A 72 17.41 19.87 -5.34
CA VAL A 72 16.42 18.80 -5.57
C VAL A 72 16.44 18.24 -6.99
N SER A 73 17.11 18.92 -7.92
CA SER A 73 17.24 18.48 -9.31
C SER A 73 18.32 17.41 -9.46
N GLY A 74 18.14 16.45 -10.37
CA GLY A 74 19.16 15.44 -10.69
C GLY A 74 19.36 14.32 -9.65
N GLY A 75 18.74 14.40 -8.47
CA GLY A 75 18.84 13.35 -7.44
C GLY A 75 18.12 12.03 -7.79
N ALA A 76 17.37 11.98 -8.89
CA ALA A 76 16.70 10.78 -9.34
C ALA A 76 17.68 9.78 -9.97
N LEU A 77 17.94 8.66 -9.29
CA LEU A 77 18.78 7.57 -9.81
C LEU A 77 18.11 6.77 -10.95
N THR A 78 16.81 6.96 -11.16
CA THR A 78 16.02 6.22 -12.15
C THR A 78 15.20 7.17 -13.00
N THR A 79 15.02 6.86 -14.28
CA THR A 79 14.18 7.62 -15.20
C THR A 79 13.10 6.71 -15.79
N VAL A 80 11.86 7.21 -15.83
CA VAL A 80 10.75 6.50 -16.49
C VAL A 80 10.95 6.62 -18.00
N THR A 81 11.26 5.51 -18.66
CA THR A 81 11.52 5.49 -20.12
C THR A 81 10.26 5.34 -20.97
N GLY A 82 9.17 4.88 -20.37
CA GLY A 82 7.90 4.70 -21.06
C GLY A 82 6.86 4.05 -20.15
N THR A 83 5.60 4.17 -20.56
CA THR A 83 4.46 3.53 -19.90
C THR A 83 3.58 2.87 -20.96
N ARG A 84 2.95 1.76 -20.61
CA ARG A 84 1.95 1.10 -21.47
C ARG A 84 0.82 0.55 -20.63
N GLN A 85 -0.36 0.45 -21.21
CA GLN A 85 -1.46 -0.26 -20.59
C GLN A 85 -1.17 -1.78 -20.58
N PRO A 86 -1.44 -2.50 -19.48
CA PRO A 86 -1.34 -3.96 -19.47
C PRO A 86 -2.32 -4.58 -20.47
N GLU A 87 -1.96 -5.72 -21.03
CA GLU A 87 -2.83 -6.48 -21.92
C GLU A 87 -4.12 -6.89 -21.21
N LYS A 88 -5.22 -6.96 -21.95
CA LYS A 88 -6.50 -7.43 -21.40
C LYS A 88 -6.37 -8.88 -20.98
N LYS A 89 -6.97 -9.24 -19.84
CA LYS A 89 -7.05 -10.65 -19.40
C LYS A 89 -7.72 -11.50 -20.50
N ALA A 90 -7.21 -12.71 -20.70
CA ALA A 90 -7.84 -13.68 -21.59
C ALA A 90 -9.27 -13.98 -21.12
N PRO A 91 -10.18 -14.39 -22.03
CA PRO A 91 -11.52 -14.83 -21.65
C PRO A 91 -11.47 -15.94 -20.60
N THR A 92 -12.33 -15.82 -19.59
CA THR A 92 -12.51 -16.87 -18.58
C THR A 92 -13.08 -18.13 -19.24
N GLU A 93 -12.44 -19.27 -19.07
CA GLU A 93 -13.02 -20.56 -19.45
C GLU A 93 -14.00 -21.02 -18.37
N ARG A 94 -15.27 -21.17 -18.73
CA ARG A 94 -16.31 -21.68 -17.83
C ARG A 94 -16.46 -23.18 -18.07
N ILE A 95 -16.22 -23.98 -17.03
CA ILE A 95 -16.40 -25.44 -17.07
C ILE A 95 -17.83 -25.73 -16.60
N GLU A 96 -18.68 -26.20 -17.51
CA GLU A 96 -20.09 -26.52 -17.23
C GLU A 96 -20.44 -27.91 -17.72
N ASN A 97 -21.53 -28.46 -17.18
CA ASN A 97 -22.12 -29.73 -17.60
C ASN A 97 -21.17 -30.94 -17.50
N LEU A 98 -20.24 -30.91 -16.55
CA LEU A 98 -19.37 -32.04 -16.22
C LEU A 98 -19.67 -32.57 -14.82
N PRO A 99 -19.57 -33.90 -14.59
CA PRO A 99 -19.55 -34.46 -13.25
C PRO A 99 -18.46 -33.78 -12.39
N PRO A 100 -18.66 -33.65 -11.06
CA PRO A 100 -17.72 -32.95 -10.18
C PRO A 100 -16.27 -33.45 -10.27
N GLY A 101 -16.06 -34.76 -10.47
CA GLY A 101 -14.73 -35.36 -10.61
C GLY A 101 -13.98 -34.87 -11.85
N ASP A 102 -14.64 -34.88 -13.00
CA ASP A 102 -14.04 -34.48 -14.28
C ASP A 102 -13.79 -32.97 -14.34
N ALA A 103 -14.69 -32.19 -13.74
CA ALA A 103 -14.49 -30.75 -13.59
C ALA A 103 -13.27 -30.43 -12.72
N ALA A 104 -13.06 -31.17 -11.62
CA ALA A 104 -11.91 -30.97 -10.74
C ALA A 104 -10.58 -31.28 -11.44
N VAL A 105 -10.50 -32.37 -12.21
CA VAL A 105 -9.31 -32.73 -13.00
C VAL A 105 -8.98 -31.60 -13.99
N LYS A 106 -9.98 -31.13 -14.74
CA LYS A 106 -9.78 -30.05 -15.72
C LYS A 106 -9.28 -28.74 -15.10
N ILE A 107 -9.75 -28.40 -13.89
CA ILE A 107 -9.26 -27.23 -13.15
C ILE A 107 -7.81 -27.44 -12.69
N ALA A 108 -7.48 -28.61 -12.14
CA ALA A 108 -6.14 -28.93 -11.68
C ALA A 108 -5.11 -28.91 -12.83
N ASP A 109 -5.47 -29.46 -13.99
CA ASP A 109 -4.66 -29.42 -15.20
C ASP A 109 -4.41 -27.97 -15.66
N TRP A 110 -5.46 -27.13 -15.65
CA TRP A 110 -5.36 -25.71 -16.03
C TRP A 110 -4.43 -24.91 -15.10
N LEU A 111 -4.47 -25.19 -13.79
CA LEU A 111 -3.62 -24.56 -12.77
C LEU A 111 -2.16 -25.02 -12.89
N THR A 112 -1.94 -26.33 -13.06
CA THR A 112 -0.60 -26.94 -13.23
C THR A 112 0.09 -26.39 -14.48
N ALA A 113 -0.62 -26.30 -15.61
CA ALA A 113 -0.10 -25.75 -16.86
C ALA A 113 0.40 -24.30 -16.72
N ARG A 114 -0.11 -23.55 -15.74
CA ARG A 114 0.28 -22.15 -15.45
C ARG A 114 1.19 -22.00 -14.23
N LYS A 115 1.62 -23.11 -13.62
CA LYS A 115 2.44 -23.14 -12.40
C LYS A 115 1.82 -22.37 -11.25
N LEU A 116 0.49 -22.45 -11.12
CA LEU A 116 -0.27 -21.83 -10.05
C LEU A 116 -0.48 -22.77 -8.86
N ILE A 117 -0.29 -24.07 -9.09
CA ILE A 117 -0.17 -25.14 -8.08
C ILE A 117 1.00 -26.05 -8.44
#